data_AF-A0A926FKZ8-F1
#
_entry.id   AF-A0A926FKZ8-F1
#
_cell.length_a   1.000
_cell.length_b   1.000
_cell.length_c   1.000
_cell.angle_alpha   90.00
_cell.angle_beta   90.00
_cell.angle_gamma   90.00
#
_symmetry.space_group_name_H-M   'P 1'
#
loop_
_entity.id
_entity.type
_entity.pdbx_description
1 polymer ?
#
loop_
_entity_poly.entity_id
_entity_poly.type
_entity_poly.pdbx_seq_one_letter_code
_entity_poly.pdbx_strand_id
1 'polypeptide(L)'
;MRAAAAVAALVFLGLTVAQPRVTREHTAHPFVEAYRRYAREGILLVTYHTYLHGLPWELRREVPMASWVGELRPAYERDMHHPLFWQEPTFWYRWNKGEKLIVLTRKRDRDEFRVRSAIPFTHLLTVRNHVLLANFPLE
;
A
#
# COMPACT_ATOMS: atom_id res chain seq x y z
N MET A 1 -35.76 -3.99 38.72
CA MET A 1 -35.31 -4.26 37.32
C MET A 1 -34.81 -3.02 36.56
N ARG A 2 -35.31 -1.79 36.78
CA ARG A 2 -34.89 -0.60 36.00
C ARG A 2 -33.44 -0.12 36.24
N ALA A 3 -32.89 -0.29 37.45
CA ALA A 3 -31.52 0.14 37.77
C ALA A 3 -30.43 -0.68 37.03
N ALA A 4 -30.66 -1.98 36.82
CA ALA A 4 -29.70 -2.83 36.11
C ALA A 4 -29.56 -2.47 34.62
N ALA A 5 -30.65 -2.06 33.97
CA ALA A 5 -30.64 -1.62 32.58
C ALA A 5 -29.86 -0.31 32.38
N ALA A 6 -29.96 0.63 33.32
CA ALA A 6 -29.23 1.89 33.26
C ALA A 6 -27.71 1.69 33.42
N VAL A 7 -27.29 0.79 34.32
CA VAL A 7 -25.89 0.43 34.51
C VAL A 7 -25.34 -0.29 33.27
N ALA A 8 -26.09 -1.22 32.70
CA ALA A 8 -25.69 -1.91 31.47
C ALA A 8 -25.54 -0.94 30.28
N ALA A 9 -26.45 0.03 30.12
CA ALA A 9 -26.38 1.04 29.07
C ALA A 9 -25.16 1.97 29.23
N LEU A 10 -24.84 2.38 30.45
CA LEU A 10 -23.66 3.21 30.73
C LEU A 10 -22.34 2.47 30.49
N VAL A 11 -22.27 1.18 30.84
CA VAL A 11 -21.10 0.32 30.55
C VAL A 11 -20.93 0.14 29.04
N PHE A 12 -22.01 -0.13 28.30
CA PHE A 12 -21.95 -0.24 26.84
C PHE A 12 -21.54 1.07 26.17
N LEU A 13 -22.10 2.21 26.60
CA LEU A 13 -21.73 3.51 26.06
C LEU A 13 -20.25 3.83 26.34
N GLY A 14 -19.78 3.56 27.57
CA GLY A 14 -18.38 3.72 27.96
C GLY A 14 -17.44 2.87 27.09
N LEU A 15 -17.80 1.62 26.80
CA LEU A 15 -17.03 0.74 25.92
C LEU A 15 -16.98 1.24 24.48
N THR A 16 -18.07 1.82 23.95
CA THR A 16 -18.07 2.38 22.57
C THR A 16 -17.25 3.66 22.43
N VAL A 17 -17.24 4.52 23.46
CA VAL A 17 -16.42 5.75 23.46
C VAL A 17 -14.95 5.44 23.73
N ALA A 18 -14.66 4.39 24.49
CA ALA A 18 -13.31 3.90 24.76
C ALA A 18 -12.73 3.05 23.62
N GLN A 19 -13.49 2.73 22.57
CA GLN A 19 -12.90 2.10 21.40
C GLN A 19 -11.91 3.09 20.79
N PRO A 20 -10.61 2.73 20.71
CA PRO A 20 -9.66 3.57 20.00
C PRO A 20 -10.20 3.69 18.59
N ARG A 21 -10.48 4.93 18.15
CA ARG A 21 -10.81 5.21 16.75
C ARG A 21 -9.71 4.53 15.95
N VAL A 22 -10.04 3.43 15.27
CA VAL A 22 -9.09 2.72 14.41
C VAL A 22 -8.55 3.79 13.49
N THR A 23 -7.30 4.18 13.72
CA THR A 23 -6.72 5.32 13.06
C THR A 23 -6.74 4.95 11.58
N ARG A 24 -7.45 5.76 10.77
CA ARG A 24 -7.48 5.61 9.29
C ARG A 24 -6.07 5.51 8.68
N GLU A 25 -5.05 5.84 9.45
CA GLU A 25 -3.64 5.69 9.14
C GLU A 25 -3.17 4.23 8.92
N HIS A 26 -3.95 3.19 9.28
CA HIS A 26 -3.68 1.80 8.85
C HIS A 26 -4.39 1.42 7.53
N THR A 27 -5.20 2.31 6.96
CA THR A 27 -6.01 2.02 5.78
C THR A 27 -5.27 2.34 4.49
N ALA A 28 -5.69 1.71 3.39
CA ALA A 28 -5.11 1.98 2.08
C ALA A 28 -5.57 3.33 1.51
N HIS A 29 -6.63 3.90 2.08
CA HIS A 29 -7.26 5.14 1.67
C HIS A 29 -6.34 6.28 1.25
N PRO A 30 -5.40 6.78 2.08
CA PRO A 30 -4.55 7.90 1.68
C PRO A 30 -3.67 7.58 0.46
N PHE A 31 -3.24 6.32 0.30
CA PHE A 31 -2.49 5.88 -0.87
C PHE A 31 -3.36 5.77 -2.10
N VAL A 32 -4.61 5.34 -1.96
CA VAL A 32 -5.59 5.27 -3.04
C VAL A 32 -5.96 6.67 -3.53
N GLU A 33 -6.17 7.62 -2.63
CA GLU A 33 -6.42 9.03 -3.00
C GLU A 33 -5.23 9.65 -3.72
N ALA A 34 -4.01 9.44 -3.19
CA ALA A 34 -2.80 9.92 -3.85
C ALA A 34 -2.60 9.28 -5.22
N TYR A 35 -2.78 7.96 -5.34
CA TYR A 35 -2.73 7.27 -6.63
C TYR A 35 -3.76 7.85 -7.60
N ARG A 36 -5.03 7.99 -7.21
CA ARG A 36 -6.10 8.52 -8.07
C ARG A 36 -5.82 9.93 -8.59
N ARG A 37 -5.13 10.78 -7.81
CA ARG A 37 -4.74 12.13 -8.26
C ARG A 37 -3.83 12.08 -9.49
N TYR A 38 -2.89 11.13 -9.49
CA TYR A 38 -1.87 10.99 -10.54
C TYR A 38 -2.15 9.88 -11.55
N ALA A 39 -3.15 9.04 -11.29
CA ALA A 39 -3.53 7.96 -12.18
C ALA A 39 -3.99 8.53 -13.52
N ARG A 40 -3.31 8.09 -14.58
CA ARG A 40 -3.64 8.33 -15.98
C ARG A 40 -3.56 6.99 -16.71
N GLU A 41 -4.06 6.96 -17.94
CA GLU A 41 -3.93 5.78 -18.79
C GLU A 41 -2.46 5.35 -18.91
N GLY A 42 -2.21 4.05 -18.78
CA GLY A 42 -0.86 3.48 -18.79
C GLY A 42 -0.06 3.59 -17.48
N ILE A 43 -0.60 4.22 -16.42
CA ILE A 43 0.09 4.30 -15.11
C ILE A 43 -0.34 3.15 -14.19
N LEU A 44 0.61 2.28 -13.84
CA LEU A 44 0.36 1.15 -12.95
C LEU A 44 0.77 1.46 -11.51
N LEU A 45 -0.08 1.08 -10.56
CA LEU A 45 0.30 0.98 -9.14
C LEU A 45 0.87 -0.40 -8.87
N VAL A 46 2.02 -0.46 -8.21
CA VAL A 46 2.70 -1.70 -7.82
C VAL A 46 3.10 -1.60 -6.35
N THR A 47 3.07 -2.70 -5.59
CA THR A 47 3.69 -2.73 -4.25
C THR A 47 5.08 -3.35 -4.31
N TYR A 48 6.03 -2.85 -3.54
CA TYR A 48 7.41 -3.38 -3.48
C TYR A 48 7.80 -3.70 -2.04
N HIS A 49 8.25 -4.93 -1.78
CA HIS A 49 8.59 -5.46 -0.43
C HIS A 49 7.47 -5.30 0.63
N THR A 50 6.25 -4.99 0.22
CA THR A 50 5.14 -4.71 1.13
C THR A 50 3.81 -5.07 0.49
N TYR A 51 2.82 -5.25 1.35
CA TYR A 51 1.42 -5.40 0.95
C TYR A 51 0.57 -4.69 1.99
N LEU A 52 -0.30 -3.79 1.53
CA LEU A 52 -1.24 -3.08 2.40
C LEU A 52 -2.60 -3.74 2.25
N HIS A 53 -3.08 -4.35 3.33
CA HIS A 53 -4.38 -5.01 3.34
C HIS A 53 -5.49 -4.01 2.97
N GLY A 54 -6.41 -4.43 2.10
CA GLY A 54 -7.50 -3.58 1.61
C GLY A 54 -7.14 -2.72 0.40
N LEU A 55 -5.88 -2.62 -0.02
CA LEU A 55 -5.48 -1.82 -1.19
C LEU A 55 -6.19 -2.27 -2.48
N PRO A 56 -6.22 -3.58 -2.84
CA PRO A 56 -6.97 -4.01 -4.03
C PRO A 56 -8.47 -3.76 -3.92
N TRP A 57 -9.03 -3.91 -2.71
CA TRP A 57 -10.46 -3.70 -2.45
C TRP A 57 -10.86 -2.24 -2.67
N GLU A 58 -10.10 -1.29 -2.11
CA GLU A 58 -10.36 0.14 -2.25
C GLU A 58 -10.15 0.64 -3.70
N LEU A 59 -9.20 0.05 -4.42
CA LEU A 59 -8.95 0.35 -5.83
C LEU A 59 -9.92 -0.36 -6.78
N ARG A 60 -10.64 -1.38 -6.32
CA ARG A 60 -11.47 -2.28 -7.13
C ARG A 60 -10.72 -2.90 -8.31
N ARG A 61 -9.43 -3.19 -8.10
CA ARG A 61 -8.57 -3.84 -9.09
C ARG A 61 -7.42 -4.55 -8.40
N GLU A 62 -6.85 -5.51 -9.10
CA GLU A 62 -5.63 -6.17 -8.68
C GLU A 62 -4.44 -5.21 -8.74
N VAL A 63 -3.51 -5.41 -7.80
CA VAL A 63 -2.29 -4.61 -7.66
C VAL A 63 -1.11 -5.58 -7.72
N PRO A 64 -0.24 -5.47 -8.74
CA PRO A 64 0.97 -6.26 -8.80
C PRO A 64 1.85 -6.07 -7.57
N MET A 65 2.49 -7.15 -7.13
CA MET A 65 3.34 -7.22 -5.96
C MET A 65 4.74 -7.65 -6.41
N ALA A 66 5.72 -6.81 -6.14
CA ALA A 66 7.11 -7.01 -6.47
C ALA A 66 7.95 -7.36 -5.25
N SER A 67 8.79 -8.40 -5.39
CA SER A 67 9.75 -8.86 -4.37
C SER A 67 9.12 -8.95 -2.96
N TRP A 68 7.94 -9.55 -2.87
CA TRP A 68 7.16 -9.45 -1.64
C TRP A 68 7.79 -10.27 -0.48
N VAL A 69 7.69 -9.77 0.76
CA VAL A 69 8.26 -10.37 1.98
C VAL A 69 7.27 -10.25 3.16
N GLY A 70 6.85 -11.38 3.79
CA GLY A 70 5.91 -11.40 4.93
C GLY A 70 5.13 -12.72 5.16
N GLU A 71 3.84 -12.63 5.53
CA GLU A 71 2.92 -13.77 5.79
C GLU A 71 2.37 -14.56 4.57
N LEU A 72 2.06 -13.89 3.46
CA LEU A 72 1.71 -14.52 2.18
C LEU A 72 2.89 -15.20 1.43
N ARG A 73 4.06 -15.41 2.04
CA ARG A 73 5.25 -15.97 1.36
C ARG A 73 4.98 -17.37 0.83
N PRO A 74 4.34 -18.26 1.60
CA PRO A 74 4.02 -19.60 1.11
C PRO A 74 2.99 -19.59 -0.03
N ALA A 75 2.15 -18.55 -0.14
CA ALA A 75 1.24 -18.38 -1.29
C ALA A 75 1.99 -17.81 -2.50
N TYR A 76 2.83 -16.80 -2.27
CA TYR A 76 3.72 -16.22 -3.28
C TYR A 76 4.64 -17.27 -3.93
N GLU A 77 5.23 -18.15 -3.12
CA GLU A 77 6.13 -19.23 -3.59
C GLU A 77 5.39 -20.30 -4.39
N ARG A 78 4.13 -20.61 -4.04
CA ARG A 78 3.30 -21.57 -4.77
C ARG A 78 2.84 -21.03 -6.13
N ASP A 79 2.56 -19.73 -6.19
CA ASP A 79 1.99 -19.08 -7.37
C ASP A 79 2.98 -18.12 -8.05
N MET A 80 4.30 -18.36 -7.97
CA MET A 80 5.33 -17.45 -8.53
C MET A 80 5.16 -17.13 -10.02
N HIS A 81 4.36 -17.91 -10.75
CA HIS A 81 4.04 -17.70 -12.17
C HIS A 81 2.81 -16.82 -12.40
N HIS A 82 2.10 -16.39 -11.35
CA HIS A 82 0.95 -15.50 -11.50
C HIS A 82 1.42 -14.13 -12.01
N PRO A 83 0.75 -13.53 -13.00
CA PRO A 83 1.17 -12.26 -13.62
C PRO A 83 1.23 -11.06 -12.66
N LEU A 84 0.57 -11.16 -11.50
CA LEU A 84 0.64 -10.14 -10.45
C LEU A 84 1.88 -10.24 -9.57
N PHE A 85 2.59 -11.36 -9.56
CA PHE A 85 3.78 -11.54 -8.72
C PHE A 85 5.03 -11.29 -9.55
N TRP A 86 5.68 -10.15 -9.31
CA TRP A 86 6.89 -9.76 -10.02
C TRP A 86 8.10 -10.11 -9.17
N GLN A 87 9.03 -10.83 -9.78
CA GLN A 87 10.35 -10.98 -9.19
C GLN A 87 11.06 -9.63 -9.16
N GLU A 88 11.98 -9.46 -8.21
CA GLU A 88 12.74 -8.23 -8.04
C GLU A 88 13.45 -7.76 -9.33
N PRO A 89 14.12 -8.64 -10.11
CA PRO A 89 14.74 -8.22 -11.37
C PRO A 89 13.73 -7.71 -12.38
N THR A 90 12.54 -8.32 -12.44
CA THR A 90 11.45 -7.90 -13.32
C THR A 90 10.94 -6.51 -12.94
N PHE A 91 10.77 -6.25 -11.64
CA PHE A 91 10.38 -4.93 -11.15
C PHE A 91 11.39 -3.85 -11.55
N TRP A 92 12.67 -4.06 -11.24
CA TRP A 92 13.70 -3.06 -11.54
C TRP A 92 13.89 -2.83 -13.04
N TYR A 93 13.75 -3.87 -13.86
CA TYR A 93 13.74 -3.73 -15.31
C TYR A 93 12.61 -2.80 -15.76
N ARG A 94 11.36 -3.07 -15.35
CA ARG A 94 10.20 -2.26 -15.74
C ARG A 94 10.30 -0.82 -15.21
N TRP A 95 10.71 -0.67 -13.95
CA TRP A 95 10.96 0.62 -13.32
C TRP A 95 11.97 1.46 -14.11
N ASN A 96 13.10 0.87 -14.53
CA ASN A 96 14.16 1.62 -15.21
C ASN A 96 13.95 1.79 -16.72
N LYS A 97 13.08 1.00 -17.37
CA LYS A 97 12.85 1.04 -18.83
C LYS A 97 11.88 2.15 -19.27
N GLY A 98 11.32 2.93 -18.34
CA GLY A 98 10.42 4.03 -18.65
C GLY A 98 8.93 3.65 -18.71
N GLU A 99 8.55 2.48 -18.22
CA GLU A 99 7.14 2.24 -17.91
C GLU A 99 6.69 3.16 -16.77
N LYS A 100 5.55 3.83 -16.90
CA LYS A 100 5.08 4.76 -15.86
C LYS A 100 4.51 4.00 -14.66
N LEU A 101 5.30 3.90 -13.61
CA LEU A 101 4.96 3.17 -12.38
C LEU A 101 4.83 4.13 -11.20
N ILE A 102 3.79 3.90 -10.41
CA ILE A 102 3.69 4.38 -9.03
C ILE A 102 3.93 3.17 -8.14
N VAL A 103 4.86 3.29 -7.19
CA VAL A 103 5.20 2.21 -6.26
C VAL A 103 4.86 2.57 -4.83
N LEU A 104 4.18 1.65 -4.14
CA LEU A 104 4.01 1.66 -2.69
C LEU A 104 5.10 0.79 -2.07
N THR A 105 5.97 1.38 -1.25
CA THR A 105 7.04 0.66 -0.55
C THR A 105 7.13 1.08 0.91
N ARG A 106 7.94 0.39 1.72
CA ARG A 106 8.22 0.81 3.10
C ARG A 106 9.23 1.96 3.08
N LYS A 107 9.15 2.85 4.07
CA LYS A 107 10.08 3.98 4.20
C LYS A 107 11.54 3.56 4.30
N ARG A 108 11.80 2.46 5.02
CA ARG A 108 13.14 1.90 5.19
C ARG A 108 13.74 1.39 3.87
N ASP A 109 12.89 1.02 2.91
CA ASP A 109 13.30 0.49 1.61
C ASP A 109 13.43 1.63 0.56
N ARG A 110 13.20 2.90 0.95
CA ARG A 110 13.25 4.06 0.05
C ARG A 110 14.65 4.32 -0.49
N ASP A 111 15.70 4.16 0.32
CA ASP A 111 17.07 4.44 -0.12
C ASP A 111 17.54 3.49 -1.21
N GLU A 112 16.94 2.30 -1.32
CA GLU A 112 17.18 1.38 -2.42
C GLU A 112 16.85 2.00 -3.78
N PHE A 113 15.78 2.80 -3.86
CA PHE A 113 15.41 3.55 -5.07
C PHE A 113 16.43 4.64 -5.40
N ARG A 114 17.18 5.16 -4.42
CA ARG A 114 18.25 6.13 -4.70
C ARG A 114 19.51 5.46 -5.25
N VAL A 115 19.76 4.23 -4.83
CA VAL A 115 20.97 3.48 -5.21
C VAL A 115 20.78 2.73 -6.53
N ARG A 116 19.61 2.12 -6.74
CA ARG A 116 19.37 1.17 -7.85
C ARG A 116 18.57 1.76 -9.02
N SER A 117 17.87 2.85 -8.82
CA SER A 117 17.12 3.48 -9.90
C SER A 117 18.09 4.14 -10.88
N ALA A 118 17.98 3.77 -12.16
CA ALA A 118 18.71 4.41 -13.24
C ALA A 118 18.05 5.75 -13.67
N ILE A 119 16.83 6.01 -13.19
CA ILE A 119 16.06 7.21 -13.49
C ILE A 119 15.67 7.96 -12.21
N PRO A 120 15.45 9.29 -12.28
CA PRO A 120 14.90 10.04 -11.14
C PRO A 120 13.53 9.51 -10.74
N PHE A 121 13.19 9.65 -9.46
CA PHE A 121 11.86 9.35 -8.96
C PHE A 121 11.28 10.54 -8.18
N THR A 122 9.98 10.72 -8.28
CA THR A 122 9.23 11.74 -7.54
C THR A 122 8.56 11.12 -6.33
N HIS A 123 8.70 11.78 -5.17
CA HIS A 123 8.01 11.39 -3.96
C HIS A 123 6.58 11.97 -3.97
N LEU A 124 5.56 11.11 -3.85
CA LEU A 124 4.16 11.52 -3.92
C LEU A 124 3.52 11.67 -2.55
N LEU A 125 3.81 10.74 -1.64
CA LEU A 125 3.17 10.67 -0.33
C LEU A 125 4.01 9.84 0.64
N THR A 126 3.98 10.25 1.92
CA THR A 126 4.54 9.50 3.04
C THR A 126 3.47 9.39 4.12
N VAL A 127 3.13 8.16 4.54
CA VAL A 127 2.24 7.90 5.68
C VAL A 127 2.86 6.80 6.54
N ARG A 128 3.09 7.10 7.83
CA ARG A 128 3.64 6.16 8.83
C ARG A 128 4.92 5.43 8.41
N ASN A 129 4.82 4.18 7.95
CA ASN A 129 5.96 3.33 7.57
C ASN A 129 6.03 3.08 6.06
N HIS A 130 5.18 3.76 5.29
CA HIS A 130 5.03 3.56 3.86
C HIS A 130 5.19 4.88 3.11
N VAL A 131 5.55 4.73 1.84
CA VAL A 131 5.85 5.83 0.93
C VAL A 131 5.40 5.44 -0.47
N LEU A 132 4.87 6.43 -1.18
CA LEU A 132 4.46 6.33 -2.56
C LEU A 132 5.46 7.12 -3.43
N LEU A 133 6.07 6.45 -4.41
CA LEU A 133 7.03 7.04 -5.35
C LEU A 133 6.52 6.87 -6.79
N ALA A 134 6.85 7.79 -7.68
CA ALA A 134 6.65 7.68 -9.12
C ALA A 134 7.99 7.71 -9.84
N ASN A 135 8.13 6.94 -10.92
CA ASN A 135 9.34 6.94 -11.75
C ASN A 135 9.24 7.87 -12.97
N PHE A 136 8.32 8.85 -12.92
CA PHE A 136 8.07 9.83 -13.96
C PHE A 136 7.86 11.21 -13.32
N PRO A 137 8.17 12.30 -14.03
CA PRO A 137 7.89 13.65 -13.55
C PRO A 137 6.38 13.90 -13.46
N LEU A 138 5.98 14.67 -12.46
CA LEU A 138 4.60 15.15 -12.36
C LEU A 138 4.42 16.35 -13.29
N GLU A 139 3.42 16.29 -14.16
CA GLU A 139 2.95 17.40 -14.99
C GLU A 139 1.86 18.20 -14.25
#